data_AF-A0A4V5NWD5-F1
#
_entry.id   AF-A0A4V5NWD5-F1
#
_cell.length_a   1.000
_cell.length_b   1.000
_cell.length_c   1.000
_cell.angle_alpha   90.00
_cell.angle_beta   90.00
_cell.angle_gamma   90.00
#
_symmetry.space_group_name_H-M   'P 1'
#
loop_
_entity.id
_entity.type
_entity.pdbx_description
1 polymer ?
#
loop_
_entity_poly.entity_id
_entity_poly.type
_entity_poly.pdbx_seq_one_letter_code
_entity_poly.pdbx_strand_id
1 'polypeptide(L)'
;MVNVCVAATVPANNQAEAQLASDAVDQERKSGGSVTTVTPKDPQTAEIAESLPLYSKIYDDKRDPFVDAVAAISLAGFTNRNVLIEIGGNWCTWCHKLDAFLEQNPDIYKALHENFVLLKVNVSDSNENADFMAGLPPVLGYPHMYVSTGQGKVILSKDTAEFLEDGSYSKEAWMTFIGRWQSANNEANTSLQASKPEQSQKASDDNTASTEQLQGQEID
;
A
#
# COMPACT_ATOMS: atom_id res chain seq x y z
N MET A 1 27.23 45.55 -8.04
CA MET A 1 26.46 45.03 -6.88
C MET A 1 26.24 43.56 -7.16
N VAL A 2 26.93 42.67 -6.44
CA VAL A 2 26.85 41.22 -6.64
C VAL A 2 25.78 40.68 -5.70
N ASN A 3 24.79 40.01 -6.28
CA ASN A 3 23.66 39.43 -5.57
C ASN A 3 24.12 38.14 -4.86
N VAL A 4 24.01 38.10 -3.53
CA VAL A 4 24.29 36.91 -2.73
C VAL A 4 22.99 36.10 -2.65
N CYS A 5 22.91 35.00 -3.41
CA CYS A 5 21.88 33.99 -3.17
C CYS A 5 22.26 33.22 -1.90
N VAL A 6 21.45 33.39 -0.85
CA VAL A 6 21.47 32.56 0.34
C VAL A 6 20.91 31.18 -0.07
N ALA A 7 21.77 30.18 -0.08
CA ALA A 7 21.35 28.79 -0.23
C ALA A 7 20.55 28.39 1.02
N ALA A 8 19.27 28.09 0.84
CA ALA A 8 18.47 27.44 1.87
C ALA A 8 19.05 26.04 2.12
N THR A 9 19.53 25.79 3.33
CA THR A 9 20.01 24.47 3.76
C THR A 9 18.82 23.52 3.93
N VAL A 10 18.79 22.49 3.09
CA VAL A 10 17.88 21.33 3.19
C VAL A 10 18.29 20.48 4.41
N PRO A 11 17.36 20.03 5.27
CA PRO A 11 17.69 19.29 6.49
C PRO A 11 18.34 17.93 6.19
N ALA A 12 19.26 17.51 7.07
CA ALA A 12 20.18 16.37 6.90
C ALA A 12 19.53 14.97 6.79
N ASN A 13 18.20 14.87 6.89
CA ASN A 13 17.48 13.58 6.89
C ASN A 13 17.43 12.92 5.49
N ASN A 14 17.50 13.70 4.40
CA ASN A 14 17.39 13.20 3.03
C ASN A 14 18.65 12.48 2.50
N GLN A 15 19.82 12.64 3.13
CA GLN A 15 21.07 12.08 2.60
C GLN A 15 21.20 10.58 2.87
N ALA A 16 20.76 10.12 4.05
CA ALA A 16 20.74 8.70 4.38
C ALA A 16 19.65 7.95 3.61
N GLU A 17 18.51 8.60 3.37
CA GLU A 17 17.40 8.09 2.54
C GLU A 17 17.83 7.97 1.07
N ALA A 18 18.51 8.98 0.53
CA ALA A 18 19.04 8.95 -0.82
C ALA A 18 20.12 7.88 -1.00
N GLN A 19 20.96 7.62 0.02
CA GLN A 19 22.00 6.59 -0.04
C GLN A 19 21.41 5.17 0.04
N LEU A 20 20.45 4.92 0.94
CA LEU A 20 19.78 3.61 1.03
C LEU A 20 18.92 3.34 -0.22
N ALA A 21 18.29 4.38 -0.78
CA ALA A 21 17.58 4.29 -2.04
C ALA A 21 18.55 4.09 -3.22
N SER A 22 19.70 4.78 -3.26
CA SER A 22 20.69 4.60 -4.33
C SER A 22 21.35 3.22 -4.29
N ASP A 23 21.66 2.71 -3.09
CA ASP A 23 22.25 1.39 -2.93
C ASP A 23 21.29 0.27 -3.35
N ALA A 24 19.98 0.46 -3.12
CA ALA A 24 18.94 -0.44 -3.64
C ALA A 24 18.79 -0.32 -5.17
N VAL A 25 18.81 0.90 -5.71
CA VAL A 25 18.70 1.19 -7.16
C VAL A 25 19.89 0.63 -7.96
N ASP A 26 21.11 0.74 -7.43
CA ASP A 26 22.34 0.29 -8.11
C ASP A 26 22.48 -1.23 -8.16
N GLN A 27 21.91 -1.96 -7.19
CA GLN A 27 21.89 -3.43 -7.24
C GLN A 27 20.92 -3.95 -8.32
N GLU A 28 19.81 -3.26 -8.57
CA GLU A 28 18.72 -3.75 -9.42
C GLU A 28 18.81 -3.31 -10.89
N ARG A 29 19.60 -2.28 -11.22
CA ARG A 29 19.85 -1.83 -12.61
C ARG A 29 20.48 -2.93 -13.51
N LYS A 30 20.93 -4.03 -12.91
CA LYS A 30 21.46 -5.22 -13.60
C LYS A 30 20.37 -6.20 -14.08
N SER A 31 19.09 -6.00 -13.71
CA SER A 31 18.00 -6.99 -13.92
C SER A 31 17.12 -6.75 -15.17
N GLY A 32 17.21 -5.60 -15.85
CA GLY A 32 16.62 -5.44 -17.19
C GLY A 32 15.09 -5.46 -17.30
N GLY A 33 14.35 -5.10 -16.24
CA GLY A 33 12.89 -4.93 -16.30
C GLY A 33 12.47 -3.75 -17.18
N SER A 34 11.54 -3.96 -18.12
CA SER A 34 10.95 -2.89 -18.93
C SER A 34 9.93 -2.12 -18.09
N VAL A 35 10.28 -0.88 -17.76
CA VAL A 35 9.50 0.00 -16.88
C VAL A 35 8.57 0.87 -17.75
N THR A 36 7.26 0.72 -17.61
CA THR A 36 6.29 1.71 -18.11
C THR A 36 5.98 2.68 -16.97
N THR A 37 6.91 3.59 -16.67
CA THR A 37 6.65 4.70 -15.76
C THR A 37 6.00 5.84 -16.54
N VAL A 38 4.88 6.34 -16.04
CA VAL A 38 4.38 7.65 -16.45
C VAL A 38 5.38 8.69 -15.92
N THR A 39 6.03 9.43 -16.81
CA THR A 39 6.97 10.49 -16.42
C THR A 39 6.19 11.64 -15.79
N PRO A 40 6.39 11.95 -14.49
CA PRO A 40 5.64 13.01 -13.85
C PRO A 40 5.92 14.37 -14.50
N LYS A 41 4.86 15.14 -14.73
CA LYS A 41 4.97 16.49 -15.32
C LYS A 41 5.48 17.55 -14.34
N ASP A 42 5.18 17.38 -13.05
CA ASP A 42 5.63 18.28 -12.00
C ASP A 42 7.09 17.95 -11.61
N PRO A 43 8.01 18.94 -11.56
CA PRO A 43 9.42 18.70 -11.26
C PRO A 43 9.68 18.08 -9.88
N GLN A 44 8.90 18.45 -8.86
CA GLN A 44 9.07 17.90 -7.52
C GLN A 44 8.56 16.46 -7.44
N THR A 45 7.43 16.16 -8.07
CA THR A 45 6.93 14.79 -8.24
C THR A 45 7.94 13.93 -9.01
N ALA A 46 8.57 14.46 -10.06
CA ALA A 46 9.58 13.74 -10.83
C ALA A 46 10.82 13.39 -10.00
N GLU A 47 11.32 14.33 -9.19
CA GLU A 47 12.44 14.10 -8.28
C GLU A 47 12.13 13.01 -7.24
N ILE A 48 10.95 13.09 -6.61
CA ILE A 48 10.50 12.06 -5.67
C ILE A 48 10.41 10.71 -6.40
N ALA A 49 9.73 10.64 -7.55
CA ALA A 49 9.53 9.41 -8.31
C ALA A 49 10.86 8.77 -8.75
N GLU A 50 11.88 9.56 -9.09
CA GLU A 50 13.21 9.04 -9.44
C GLU A 50 13.88 8.37 -8.23
N SER A 51 13.76 8.98 -7.05
CA SER A 51 14.36 8.47 -5.80
C SER A 51 13.69 7.23 -5.20
N LEU A 52 12.47 6.88 -5.63
CA LEU A 52 11.76 5.75 -5.03
C LEU A 52 12.45 4.40 -5.34
N PRO A 53 12.31 3.38 -4.47
CA PRO A 53 12.63 2.00 -4.80
C PRO A 53 11.74 1.45 -5.92
N LEU A 54 12.21 0.43 -6.65
CA LEU A 54 11.47 -0.12 -7.79
C LEU A 54 10.11 -0.72 -7.39
N TYR A 55 10.04 -1.36 -6.22
CA TYR A 55 8.80 -1.91 -5.65
C TYR A 55 7.72 -0.85 -5.39
N SER A 56 8.06 0.44 -5.38
CA SER A 56 7.10 1.55 -5.25
C SER A 56 6.61 2.08 -6.59
N LYS A 57 7.30 1.75 -7.70
CA LYS A 57 7.08 2.37 -9.01
C LYS A 57 6.18 1.53 -9.91
N ILE A 58 6.35 0.21 -9.89
CA ILE A 58 5.75 -0.69 -10.87
C ILE A 58 5.05 -1.87 -10.21
N TYR A 59 4.06 -2.39 -10.92
CA TYR A 59 3.57 -3.75 -10.70
C TYR A 59 4.43 -4.72 -11.53
N ASP A 60 5.15 -5.61 -10.86
CA ASP A 60 6.01 -6.62 -11.50
C ASP A 60 5.67 -8.00 -10.94
N ASP A 61 5.25 -8.90 -11.82
CA ASP A 61 4.84 -10.27 -11.48
C ASP A 61 6.02 -11.21 -11.16
N LYS A 62 7.25 -10.74 -11.37
CA LYS A 62 8.50 -11.48 -11.09
C LYS A 62 9.15 -11.11 -9.76
N ARG A 63 8.66 -10.07 -9.08
CA ARG A 63 9.19 -9.66 -7.78
C ARG A 63 8.61 -10.52 -6.67
N ASP A 64 9.43 -10.76 -5.64
CA ASP A 64 9.01 -11.44 -4.43
C ASP A 64 8.42 -10.41 -3.45
N PRO A 65 7.10 -10.43 -3.19
CA PRO A 65 6.47 -9.45 -2.33
C PRO A 65 6.91 -9.56 -0.87
N PHE A 66 7.44 -10.71 -0.41
CA PHE A 66 8.00 -10.83 0.94
C PHE A 66 9.32 -10.08 1.07
N VAL A 67 10.21 -10.21 0.07
CA VAL A 67 11.48 -9.48 0.04
C VAL A 67 11.22 -7.97 -0.02
N ASP A 68 10.30 -7.55 -0.89
CA ASP A 68 9.94 -6.14 -1.02
C ASP A 68 9.25 -5.59 0.24
N ALA A 69 8.40 -6.38 0.89
CA ALA A 69 7.78 -5.99 2.16
C ALA A 69 8.81 -5.82 3.28
N VAL A 70 9.80 -6.71 3.39
CA VAL A 70 10.89 -6.57 4.36
C VAL A 70 11.69 -5.29 4.10
N ALA A 71 12.03 -5.00 2.85
CA ALA A 71 12.72 -3.77 2.48
C ALA A 71 11.89 -2.52 2.80
N ALA A 72 10.59 -2.53 2.46
CA ALA A 72 9.67 -1.43 2.71
C ALA A 72 9.46 -1.17 4.22
N ILE A 73 9.29 -2.23 5.02
CA ILE A 73 9.16 -2.14 6.48
C ILE A 73 10.45 -1.59 7.10
N SER A 74 11.61 -2.07 6.65
CA SER A 74 12.90 -1.56 7.13
C SER A 74 13.06 -0.06 6.83
N LEU A 75 12.76 0.36 5.61
CA LEU A 75 12.80 1.79 5.23
C LEU A 75 11.80 2.61 6.04
N ALA A 76 10.58 2.11 6.22
CA ALA A 76 9.54 2.78 7.00
C ALA A 76 9.97 2.96 8.47
N GLY A 77 10.56 1.93 9.07
CA GLY A 77 11.13 2.00 10.42
C GLY A 77 12.25 3.03 10.54
N PHE A 78 13.19 3.06 9.58
CA PHE A 78 14.30 4.03 9.58
C PHE A 78 13.81 5.48 9.40
N THR A 79 12.78 5.68 8.60
CA THR A 79 12.26 7.01 8.23
C THR A 79 11.07 7.46 9.08
N ASN A 80 10.71 6.69 10.11
CA ASN A 80 9.54 6.92 10.97
C ASN A 80 8.24 7.09 10.17
N ARG A 81 8.04 6.28 9.13
CA ARG A 81 6.83 6.24 8.30
C ARG A 81 6.07 4.94 8.50
N ASN A 82 4.85 4.90 8.00
CA ASN A 82 4.12 3.63 7.83
C ASN A 82 4.38 3.06 6.43
N VAL A 83 4.11 1.78 6.24
CA VAL A 83 4.08 1.15 4.91
C VAL A 83 2.67 1.23 4.38
N LEU A 84 2.53 1.71 3.15
CA LEU A 84 1.28 1.67 2.41
C LEU A 84 1.40 0.60 1.33
N ILE A 85 0.65 -0.48 1.47
CA ILE A 85 0.69 -1.62 0.55
C ILE A 85 -0.48 -1.46 -0.42
N GLU A 86 -0.19 -1.32 -1.71
CA GLU A 86 -1.17 -1.23 -2.78
C GLU A 86 -1.17 -2.55 -3.56
N ILE A 87 -2.28 -3.29 -3.47
CA ILE A 87 -2.47 -4.51 -4.25
C ILE A 87 -3.18 -4.14 -5.55
N GLY A 88 -2.60 -4.58 -6.66
CA GLY A 88 -3.11 -4.31 -7.99
C GLY A 88 -2.33 -5.06 -9.06
N GLY A 89 -2.33 -4.55 -10.28
CA GLY A 89 -1.59 -5.15 -11.38
C GLY A 89 -1.70 -4.32 -12.66
N ASN A 90 -0.85 -4.61 -13.65
CA ASN A 90 -0.82 -3.84 -14.90
C ASN A 90 -2.14 -3.91 -15.71
N TRP A 91 -2.98 -4.91 -15.46
CA TRP A 91 -4.30 -5.09 -16.08
C TRP A 91 -5.40 -4.22 -15.43
N CYS A 92 -5.13 -3.60 -14.28
CA CYS A 92 -6.12 -2.90 -13.46
C CYS A 92 -6.32 -1.45 -13.91
N THR A 93 -7.44 -1.18 -14.60
CA THR A 93 -7.80 0.18 -15.05
C THR A 93 -7.88 1.21 -13.92
N TRP A 94 -8.41 0.83 -12.76
CA TRP A 94 -8.52 1.74 -11.62
C TRP A 94 -7.17 2.06 -10.98
N CYS A 95 -6.22 1.14 -11.03
CA CYS A 95 -4.85 1.34 -10.58
C CYS A 95 -4.16 2.42 -11.44
N HIS A 96 -4.33 2.34 -12.77
CA HIS A 96 -3.85 3.39 -13.68
C HIS A 96 -4.53 4.74 -13.45
N LYS A 97 -5.83 4.75 -13.13
CA LYS A 97 -6.55 5.99 -12.76
C LYS A 97 -6.03 6.58 -11.45
N LEU A 98 -5.67 5.75 -10.48
CA LEU A 98 -5.07 6.18 -9.23
C LEU A 98 -3.70 6.82 -9.47
N ASP A 99 -2.82 6.15 -10.22
CA ASP A 99 -1.51 6.68 -10.59
C ASP A 99 -1.64 8.04 -11.32
N ALA A 100 -2.56 8.14 -12.28
CA ALA A 100 -2.82 9.38 -12.99
C ALA A 100 -3.39 10.49 -12.08
N PHE A 101 -4.22 10.13 -11.09
CA PHE A 101 -4.74 11.08 -10.12
C PHE A 101 -3.64 11.62 -9.22
N LEU A 102 -2.76 10.76 -8.70
CA LEU A 102 -1.64 11.18 -7.86
C LEU A 102 -0.66 12.06 -8.66
N GLU A 103 -0.38 11.72 -9.92
CA GLU A 103 0.46 12.55 -10.80
C GLU A 103 -0.14 13.95 -11.03
N GLN A 104 -1.46 14.04 -11.18
CA GLN A 104 -2.18 15.31 -11.36
C GLN A 104 -2.32 16.13 -10.07
N ASN A 105 -2.00 15.54 -8.90
CA ASN A 105 -2.09 16.19 -7.60
C ASN A 105 -0.74 16.10 -6.85
N PRO A 106 0.27 16.91 -7.24
CA PRO A 106 1.61 16.86 -6.66
C PRO A 106 1.65 17.01 -5.13
N ASP A 107 0.71 17.77 -4.57
CA ASP A 107 0.64 17.95 -3.12
C ASP A 107 0.17 16.70 -2.38
N ILE A 108 -0.75 15.92 -2.97
CA ILE A 108 -1.13 14.61 -2.45
C ILE A 108 0.02 13.63 -2.62
N TYR A 109 0.65 13.59 -3.81
CA TYR A 109 1.78 12.70 -4.09
C TYR A 109 2.93 12.91 -3.10
N LYS A 110 3.28 14.18 -2.87
CA LYS A 110 4.27 14.58 -1.88
C LYS A 110 3.87 14.16 -0.47
N ALA A 111 2.65 14.51 -0.03
CA ALA A 111 2.18 14.14 1.31
C ALA A 111 2.14 12.62 1.52
N LEU A 112 1.78 11.86 0.48
CA LEU A 112 1.77 10.40 0.51
C LEU A 112 3.18 9.86 0.77
N HIS A 113 4.17 10.28 -0.02
CA HIS A 113 5.53 9.76 0.11
C HIS A 113 6.31 10.34 1.29
N GLU A 114 5.93 11.52 1.81
CA GLU A 114 6.49 12.04 3.07
C GLU A 114 6.00 11.24 4.30
N ASN A 115 4.82 10.62 4.23
CA ASN A 115 4.21 9.92 5.37
C ASN A 115 4.23 8.39 5.26
N PHE A 116 4.38 7.87 4.05
CA PHE A 116 4.34 6.44 3.77
C PHE A 116 5.48 5.98 2.86
N VAL A 117 5.94 4.76 3.10
CA VAL A 117 6.69 3.97 2.13
C VAL A 117 5.68 3.16 1.31
N LEU A 118 5.54 3.47 0.03
CA LEU A 118 4.61 2.77 -0.87
C LEU A 118 5.21 1.44 -1.32
N LEU A 119 4.44 0.36 -1.21
CA LEU A 119 4.76 -0.97 -1.71
C LEU A 119 3.67 -1.40 -2.68
N LYS A 120 3.99 -1.51 -3.98
CA LYS A 120 3.09 -2.07 -4.98
C LYS A 120 3.29 -3.57 -5.05
N VAL A 121 2.22 -4.34 -4.91
CA VAL A 121 2.23 -5.81 -5.02
C VAL A 121 1.36 -6.20 -6.21
N ASN A 122 1.97 -6.89 -7.18
CA ASN A 122 1.25 -7.39 -8.34
C ASN A 122 0.43 -8.64 -7.97
N VAL A 123 -0.80 -8.69 -8.44
CA VAL A 123 -1.62 -9.90 -8.53
C VAL A 123 -2.07 -10.01 -9.99
N SER A 124 -1.81 -11.14 -10.63
CA SER A 124 -2.19 -11.38 -12.03
C SER A 124 -2.43 -12.87 -12.27
N ASP A 125 -3.02 -13.21 -13.42
CA ASP A 125 -3.20 -14.61 -13.86
C ASP A 125 -1.88 -15.40 -13.90
N SER A 126 -0.75 -14.72 -14.11
CA SER A 126 0.60 -15.32 -14.11
C SER A 126 1.17 -15.56 -12.71
N ASN A 127 0.80 -14.73 -11.74
CA ASN A 127 1.27 -14.80 -10.36
C ASN A 127 0.29 -14.08 -9.44
N GLU A 128 -0.48 -14.86 -8.68
CA GLU A 128 -1.45 -14.34 -7.72
C GLU A 128 -0.80 -13.90 -6.39
N ASN A 129 0.49 -14.22 -6.17
CA ASN A 129 1.19 -14.01 -4.91
C ASN A 129 0.41 -14.59 -3.70
N ALA A 130 -0.21 -15.76 -3.88
CA ALA A 130 -1.19 -16.34 -2.97
C ALA A 130 -0.71 -16.43 -1.51
N ASP A 131 0.54 -16.87 -1.28
CA ASP A 131 1.10 -16.98 0.08
C ASP A 131 1.21 -15.62 0.78
N PHE A 132 1.60 -14.58 0.04
CA PHE A 132 1.66 -13.22 0.57
C PHE A 132 0.25 -12.68 0.86
N MET A 133 -0.67 -12.91 -0.07
CA MET A 133 -2.06 -12.47 0.05
C MET A 133 -2.80 -13.17 1.20
N ALA A 134 -2.46 -14.43 1.51
CA ALA A 134 -3.02 -15.16 2.64
C ALA A 134 -2.68 -14.52 4.01
N GLY A 135 -1.61 -13.72 4.08
CA GLY A 135 -1.22 -12.96 5.26
C GLY A 135 -1.96 -11.64 5.44
N LEU A 136 -2.76 -11.21 4.45
CA LEU A 136 -3.50 -9.96 4.47
C LEU A 136 -5.01 -10.19 4.61
N PRO A 137 -5.76 -9.24 5.20
CA PRO A 137 -7.22 -9.29 5.14
C PRO A 137 -7.72 -9.39 3.69
N PRO A 138 -8.90 -10.00 3.44
CA PRO A 138 -9.42 -10.17 2.09
C PRO A 138 -9.46 -8.86 1.28
N VAL A 139 -9.04 -8.93 0.02
CA VAL A 139 -9.19 -7.85 -0.95
C VAL A 139 -10.65 -7.76 -1.38
N LEU A 140 -11.21 -6.56 -1.36
CA LEU A 140 -12.61 -6.32 -1.75
C LEU A 140 -12.75 -5.72 -3.16
N GLY A 141 -11.67 -5.17 -3.70
CA GLY A 141 -11.60 -4.57 -5.03
C GLY A 141 -10.16 -4.13 -5.35
N TYR A 142 -9.88 -3.78 -6.60
CA TYR A 142 -8.55 -3.30 -7.01
C TYR A 142 -8.62 -1.86 -7.54
N PRO A 143 -7.69 -0.96 -7.16
CA PRO A 143 -6.62 -1.20 -6.20
C PRO A 143 -7.14 -1.31 -4.77
N HIS A 144 -6.54 -2.20 -3.98
CA HIS A 144 -6.79 -2.33 -2.54
C HIS A 144 -5.60 -1.81 -1.76
N MET A 145 -5.84 -1.13 -0.65
CA MET A 145 -4.78 -0.55 0.16
C MET A 145 -4.78 -1.10 1.58
N TYR A 146 -3.59 -1.40 2.08
CA TYR A 146 -3.34 -1.68 3.47
C TYR A 146 -2.37 -0.67 4.05
N VAL A 147 -2.57 -0.31 5.32
CA VAL A 147 -1.56 0.43 6.08
C VAL A 147 -0.95 -0.52 7.08
N SER A 148 0.37 -0.68 7.04
CA SER A 148 1.15 -1.38 8.06
C SER A 148 2.04 -0.41 8.80
N THR A 149 2.25 -0.63 10.09
CA THR A 149 3.28 0.13 10.83
C THR A 149 4.67 -0.19 10.31
N GLY A 150 5.67 0.65 10.64
CA GLY A 150 7.09 0.37 10.40
C GLY A 150 7.65 -0.86 11.15
N GLN A 151 6.80 -1.60 11.86
CA GLN A 151 7.12 -2.89 12.50
C GLN A 151 6.39 -4.07 11.84
N GLY A 152 5.68 -3.85 10.72
CA GLY A 152 4.98 -4.90 9.97
C GLY A 152 3.58 -5.25 10.48
N LYS A 153 3.00 -4.47 11.39
CA LYS A 153 1.62 -4.69 11.85
C LYS A 153 0.62 -3.97 10.94
N VAL A 154 -0.24 -4.71 10.25
CA VAL A 154 -1.35 -4.14 9.47
C VAL A 154 -2.39 -3.49 10.41
N ILE A 155 -2.62 -2.19 10.22
CA ILE A 155 -3.54 -1.36 11.00
C ILE A 155 -4.75 -0.85 10.20
N LEU A 156 -4.79 -1.10 8.90
CA LEU A 156 -5.94 -0.79 8.05
C LEU A 156 -6.00 -1.70 6.82
N SER A 157 -7.21 -2.04 6.41
CA SER A 157 -7.57 -2.58 5.09
C SER A 157 -8.64 -1.66 4.50
N LYS A 158 -8.44 -1.16 3.28
CA LYS A 158 -9.25 -0.10 2.67
C LYS A 158 -9.42 -0.34 1.17
N ASP A 159 -10.66 -0.34 0.69
CA ASP A 159 -10.96 -0.29 -0.73
C ASP A 159 -10.83 1.16 -1.21
N THR A 160 -10.10 1.38 -2.31
CA THR A 160 -9.91 2.72 -2.87
C THR A 160 -11.18 3.30 -3.46
N ALA A 161 -12.20 2.49 -3.76
CA ALA A 161 -13.51 2.98 -4.17
C ALA A 161 -14.15 3.92 -3.13
N GLU A 162 -13.80 3.78 -1.84
CA GLU A 162 -14.26 4.65 -0.76
C GLU A 162 -13.66 6.07 -0.82
N PHE A 163 -12.66 6.32 -1.68
CA PHE A 163 -12.09 7.65 -1.92
C PHE A 163 -12.72 8.36 -3.13
N LEU A 164 -13.69 7.74 -3.79
CA LEU A 164 -14.34 8.32 -4.97
C LEU A 164 -15.50 9.24 -4.56
N GLU A 165 -15.50 10.44 -5.13
CA GLU A 165 -16.62 11.39 -5.11
C GLU A 165 -16.97 11.71 -6.56
N ASP A 166 -18.25 11.55 -6.92
CA ASP A 166 -18.76 11.76 -8.29
C ASP A 166 -17.95 11.02 -9.38
N GLY A 167 -17.44 9.83 -9.04
CA GLY A 167 -16.71 8.95 -9.97
C GLY A 167 -15.22 9.28 -10.16
N SER A 168 -14.69 10.24 -9.40
CA SER A 168 -13.26 10.61 -9.40
C SER A 168 -12.69 10.58 -7.98
N TYR A 169 -11.37 10.41 -7.84
CA TYR A 169 -10.75 10.44 -6.52
C TYR A 169 -10.84 11.83 -5.89
N SER A 170 -11.24 11.87 -4.61
CA SER A 170 -11.36 13.10 -3.84
C SER A 170 -10.05 13.45 -3.15
N LYS A 171 -9.55 14.66 -3.43
CA LYS A 171 -8.38 15.21 -2.76
C LYS A 171 -8.57 15.31 -1.25
N GLU A 172 -9.77 15.69 -0.80
CA GLU A 172 -10.08 15.80 0.63
C GLU A 172 -10.05 14.44 1.32
N ALA A 173 -10.62 13.40 0.69
CA ALA A 173 -10.60 12.04 1.23
C ALA A 173 -9.16 11.52 1.36
N TRP A 174 -8.31 11.76 0.35
CA TRP A 174 -6.90 11.36 0.37
C TRP A 174 -6.08 12.11 1.44
N MET A 175 -6.22 13.42 1.56
CA MET A 175 -5.51 14.20 2.58
C MET A 175 -5.97 13.81 4.00
N THR A 176 -7.26 13.56 4.18
CA THR A 176 -7.81 13.05 5.45
C THR A 176 -7.24 11.68 5.79
N PHE A 177 -7.16 10.78 4.80
CA PHE A 177 -6.56 9.47 4.93
C PHE A 177 -5.09 9.57 5.35
N ILE A 178 -4.28 10.35 4.63
CA ILE A 178 -2.85 10.54 4.92
C ILE A 178 -2.66 11.08 6.33
N GLY A 179 -3.38 12.15 6.68
CA GLY A 179 -3.29 12.78 7.99
C GLY A 179 -3.69 11.86 9.14
N ARG A 180 -4.66 10.96 8.93
CA ARG A 180 -5.10 10.00 9.95
C ARG A 180 -4.14 8.84 10.13
N TRP A 181 -3.62 8.28 9.03
CA TRP A 181 -2.90 7.00 9.04
C TRP A 181 -1.38 7.14 8.99
N GLN A 182 -0.84 8.35 9.08
CA GLN A 182 0.60 8.58 9.31
C GLN A 182 1.09 7.94 10.62
N SER A 183 2.39 7.67 10.69
CA SER A 183 3.04 6.97 11.81
C SER A 183 2.85 7.65 13.17
N ALA A 184 2.79 8.99 13.19
CA ALA A 184 2.58 9.78 14.40
C ALA A 184 1.29 9.43 15.15
N ASN A 185 0.30 8.83 14.46
CA ASN A 185 -0.99 8.44 15.03
C ASN A 185 -1.06 6.94 15.37
N ASN A 186 0.04 6.18 15.27
CA ASN A 186 0.01 4.72 15.41
C ASN A 186 -0.51 4.23 16.77
N GLU A 187 -0.26 4.96 17.86
CA GLU A 187 -0.79 4.60 19.19
C GLU A 187 -2.34 4.61 19.20
N ALA A 188 -2.94 5.67 18.66
CA ALA A 188 -4.38 5.79 18.52
C ALA A 188 -4.93 4.77 17.51
N ASN A 189 -4.27 4.61 16.36
CA ASN A 189 -4.74 3.71 15.30
C ASN A 189 -4.69 2.23 15.70
N THR A 190 -3.69 1.83 16.49
CA THR A 190 -3.54 0.44 16.95
C THR A 190 -4.52 0.09 18.06
N SER A 191 -4.82 1.03 18.96
CA SER A 191 -5.78 0.81 20.05
C SER A 191 -7.22 0.68 19.54
N LEU A 192 -7.58 1.42 18.49
CA LEU A 192 -8.89 1.27 17.84
C LEU A 192 -9.09 -0.11 17.23
N GLN A 193 -8.06 -0.68 16.60
CA GLN A 193 -8.16 -2.04 16.07
C GLN A 193 -8.31 -3.10 17.14
N ALA A 194 -7.58 -2.98 18.26
CA ALA A 194 -7.69 -3.91 19.38
C ALA A 194 -9.10 -3.91 20.00
N SER A 195 -9.86 -2.83 19.83
CA SER A 195 -11.24 -2.69 20.31
C SER A 195 -12.32 -3.17 19.34
N LYS A 196 -11.98 -3.47 18.08
CA LYS A 196 -12.93 -3.96 17.08
C LYS A 196 -12.96 -5.50 17.13
N PRO A 197 -14.09 -6.15 17.46
CA PRO A 197 -14.16 -7.59 17.46
C PRO A 197 -13.92 -8.13 16.04
N GLU A 198 -13.11 -9.18 15.96
CA GLU A 198 -12.76 -9.96 14.77
C GLU A 198 -14.02 -10.59 14.15
N GLN A 199 -14.82 -9.80 13.45
CA GLN A 199 -15.97 -10.24 12.69
C GLN A 199 -15.62 -10.25 11.21
N SER A 200 -14.94 -11.29 10.76
CA SER A 200 -15.01 -11.85 9.40
C SER A 200 -14.20 -13.15 9.29
N GLN A 201 -14.42 -14.11 10.21
CA GLN A 201 -13.92 -15.48 10.09
C GLN A 201 -14.86 -16.43 10.84
N LYS A 202 -16.10 -16.58 10.35
CA LYS A 202 -16.91 -17.78 10.62
C LYS A 202 -17.88 -18.02 9.47
N ALA A 203 -17.38 -18.68 8.42
CA ALA A 203 -18.22 -19.32 7.41
C ALA A 203 -17.51 -20.56 6.90
N SER A 204 -17.55 -21.62 7.70
CA SER A 204 -17.55 -23.05 7.33
C SER A 204 -17.19 -23.82 8.58
N ASP A 205 -18.19 -24.51 9.14
CA ASP A 205 -18.09 -25.71 9.99
C ASP A 205 -19.35 -25.81 10.85
N ASP A 206 -20.36 -26.48 10.28
CA ASP A 206 -21.40 -27.28 10.94
C ASP A 206 -22.26 -27.89 9.82
N ASN A 207 -21.84 -29.01 9.22
CA ASN A 207 -21.92 -30.40 9.68
C ASN A 207 -23.35 -30.98 9.63
N THR A 208 -23.52 -31.90 8.68
CA THR A 208 -24.13 -33.23 8.83
C THR A 208 -24.90 -33.49 10.13
N ALA A 209 -26.21 -33.71 9.99
CA ALA A 209 -26.94 -34.87 10.55
C ALA A 209 -28.44 -34.58 10.59
N SER A 210 -29.20 -35.21 9.69
CA SER A 210 -30.62 -35.51 9.92
C SER A 210 -30.90 -36.91 9.38
N THR A 211 -30.62 -37.91 10.21
CA THR A 211 -31.12 -39.28 10.06
C THR A 211 -31.76 -39.67 11.39
N GLU A 212 -32.90 -40.35 11.28
CA GLU A 212 -33.74 -40.94 12.33
C GLU A 212 -34.72 -40.04 13.09
N GLN A 213 -36.01 -40.19 12.78
CA GLN A 213 -37.04 -40.48 13.79
C GLN A 213 -38.06 -41.46 13.21
N LEU A 214 -37.87 -42.75 13.53
CA LEU A 214 -38.93 -43.77 13.59
C LEU A 214 -39.69 -43.57 14.90
N GLN A 215 -41.00 -43.36 14.83
CA GLN A 215 -41.91 -43.65 15.94
C GLN A 215 -43.10 -44.43 15.38
N GLY A 216 -43.14 -45.72 15.73
CA GLY A 216 -44.35 -46.52 15.63
C GLY A 216 -45.31 -46.17 16.76
N GLN A 217 -46.61 -46.21 16.46
CA GLN A 217 -47.64 -46.28 17.46
C GLN A 217 -48.79 -47.14 16.91
N GLU A 218 -48.95 -48.33 17.51
CA GLU A 218 -50.15 -49.17 17.45
C GLU A 218 -51.39 -48.39 17.92
N ILE A 219 -52.55 -48.61 17.29
CA ILE A 219 -53.86 -48.77 17.94
C ILE A 219 -54.75 -49.65 17.03
N ASP A 220 -55.31 -50.71 17.62
CA ASP A 220 -56.46 -51.59 17.25
C ASP A 220 -57.16 -51.44 15.88
#